data_AF-D9VUZ7-F1
#
_entry.id   AF-D9VUZ7-F1
#
_cell.length_a   1.000
_cell.length_b   1.000
_cell.length_c   1.000
_cell.angle_alpha   90.00
_cell.angle_beta   90.00
_cell.angle_gamma   90.00
#
_symmetry.space_group_name_H-M   'P 1'
#
loop_
_entity.id
_entity.type
_entity.pdbx_description
1 polymer ?
#
loop_
_entity_poly.entity_id
_entity_poly.type
_entity_poly.pdbx_seq_one_letter_code
_entity_poly.pdbx_strand_id
1 'polypeptide(L)'
;MPPELLFDTGLGDLYVLRTGGQAVGPVVTGSVEFGPVTGGTPLVFVLGHQRCGAIDAAYKALRDGKNLPGGLRAVQQALKPAYDQVAKEGGTGDPVDRMIRAQIKLTADDLRANADLAPMVKKGSVVVVGGYYSLDTGKVEVLTGAPAGAATPSPAGTGSATPGPSTNPEPSGTPAPMGTMPMGTPS
;
A
#
# COMPACT_ATOMS: atom_id res chain seq x y z
N MET A 1 -3.80 3.84 7.24
CA MET A 1 -3.43 2.49 7.71
C MET A 1 -1.92 2.29 7.55
N PRO A 2 -1.09 2.56 8.57
CA PRO A 2 0.36 2.27 8.56
C PRO A 2 0.64 0.78 8.34
N PRO A 3 1.13 0.34 7.16
CA PRO A 3 1.47 -1.06 6.94
C PRO A 3 2.62 -1.51 7.86
N GLU A 4 3.47 -0.58 8.32
CA GLU A 4 4.56 -0.86 9.23
C GLU A 4 4.05 -1.39 10.57
N LEU A 5 3.01 -0.74 11.10
CA LEU A 5 2.33 -1.21 12.32
C LEU A 5 1.54 -2.50 12.08
N LEU A 6 1.00 -2.67 10.86
CA LEU A 6 0.21 -3.85 10.50
C LEU A 6 1.06 -5.11 10.39
N PHE A 7 2.26 -4.99 9.84
CA PHE A 7 3.18 -6.09 9.57
C PHE A 7 4.34 -6.16 10.57
N ASP A 8 4.32 -5.33 11.62
CA ASP A 8 5.34 -5.26 12.67
C ASP A 8 6.76 -5.07 12.10
N THR A 9 6.92 -4.08 11.23
CA THR A 9 8.18 -3.80 10.52
C THR A 9 8.83 -2.51 10.98
N GLY A 10 10.16 -2.44 10.89
CA GLY A 10 10.97 -1.27 11.20
C GLY A 10 11.20 -0.32 10.02
N LEU A 11 12.08 0.66 10.24
CA LEU A 11 12.49 1.62 9.23
C LEU A 11 13.34 0.95 8.15
N GLY A 12 12.95 1.12 6.89
CA GLY A 12 13.66 0.55 5.74
C GLY A 12 13.19 -0.84 5.33
N ASP A 13 12.34 -1.50 6.12
CA ASP A 13 11.82 -2.83 5.81
C ASP A 13 10.74 -2.80 4.71
N LEU A 14 9.98 -1.70 4.64
CA LEU A 14 8.92 -1.51 3.66
C LEU A 14 9.17 -0.29 2.79
N TYR A 15 9.03 -0.48 1.48
CA TYR A 15 8.89 0.60 0.52
C TYR A 15 7.41 0.84 0.22
N VAL A 16 6.84 1.89 0.80
CA VAL A 16 5.39 2.09 0.86
C VAL A 16 4.92 3.16 -0.11
N LEU A 17 4.00 2.79 -1.00
CA LEU A 17 3.24 3.71 -1.85
C LEU A 17 1.78 3.72 -1.41
N ARG A 18 1.15 4.90 -1.42
CA ARG A 18 -0.26 5.05 -1.08
C ARG A 18 -1.00 5.93 -2.06
N THR A 19 -2.11 5.40 -2.55
CA THR A 19 -3.05 6.09 -3.43
C THR A 19 -4.49 5.81 -2.99
N GLY A 20 -5.43 6.60 -3.50
CA GLY A 20 -6.86 6.36 -3.23
C GLY A 20 -7.31 5.05 -3.88
N GLY A 21 -7.82 4.11 -3.09
CA GLY A 21 -8.32 2.83 -3.57
C GLY A 21 -7.27 2.02 -4.35
N GLN A 22 -6.01 2.08 -3.92
CA GLN A 22 -4.87 1.42 -4.58
C GLN A 22 -4.80 1.70 -6.09
N ALA A 23 -5.38 2.81 -6.54
CA ALA A 23 -5.36 3.24 -7.92
C ALA A 23 -3.91 3.46 -8.35
N VAL A 24 -3.51 2.82 -9.44
CA VAL A 24 -2.19 2.98 -10.04
C VAL A 24 -2.30 3.82 -11.31
N GLY A 25 -1.24 4.57 -11.56
CA GLY A 25 -1.02 5.34 -12.79
C GLY A 25 0.49 5.36 -13.08
N PRO A 26 0.94 5.96 -14.18
CA PRO A 26 2.31 5.78 -14.67
C PRO A 26 3.42 6.04 -13.62
N VAL A 27 3.30 7.13 -12.86
CA VAL A 27 4.28 7.46 -11.81
C VAL A 27 4.29 6.44 -10.67
N VAL A 28 3.11 5.96 -10.26
CA VAL A 28 2.96 4.97 -9.18
C VAL A 28 3.49 3.63 -9.65
N THR A 29 3.18 3.22 -10.87
CA THR A 29 3.69 1.98 -11.47
C THR A 29 5.21 1.99 -11.56
N GLY A 30 5.81 3.06 -12.10
CA GLY A 30 7.28 3.19 -12.14
C GLY A 30 7.93 3.21 -10.75
N SER A 31 7.22 3.74 -9.76
CA SER A 31 7.68 3.70 -8.37
C SER A 31 7.61 2.27 -7.79
N VAL A 32 6.60 1.47 -8.13
CA VAL A 32 6.53 0.04 -7.75
C VAL A 32 7.67 -0.75 -8.40
N GLU A 33 7.96 -0.51 -9.67
CA GLU A 33 9.05 -1.17 -10.42
C GLU A 33 10.42 -0.91 -9.79
N PHE A 34 10.63 0.28 -9.23
CA PHE A 34 11.91 0.66 -8.63
C PHE A 34 12.39 -0.33 -7.57
N GLY A 35 11.49 -0.80 -6.70
CA GLY A 35 11.83 -1.72 -5.61
C GLY A 35 12.46 -3.03 -6.12
N PRO A 36 11.78 -3.79 -6.99
CA PRO A 36 12.35 -4.97 -7.62
C PRO A 36 13.55 -4.70 -8.53
N VAL A 37 13.48 -3.68 -9.39
CA VAL A 37 14.49 -3.44 -10.44
C VAL A 37 15.83 -2.97 -9.85
N THR A 38 15.79 -2.08 -8.86
CA THR A 38 17.01 -1.46 -8.31
C THR A 38 17.38 -1.99 -6.94
N GLY A 39 16.39 -2.25 -6.09
CA GLY A 39 16.58 -2.67 -4.71
C GLY A 39 16.52 -4.18 -4.49
N GLY A 40 16.21 -4.97 -5.53
CA GLY A 40 16.06 -6.42 -5.41
C GLY A 40 14.90 -6.85 -4.50
N THR A 41 13.89 -6.00 -4.32
CA THR A 41 12.74 -6.30 -3.44
C THR A 41 12.00 -7.54 -3.98
N PRO A 42 11.90 -8.64 -3.20
CA PRO A 42 11.35 -9.90 -3.71
C PRO A 42 9.82 -9.97 -3.65
N LEU A 43 9.17 -9.00 -2.99
CA LEU A 43 7.74 -9.01 -2.74
C LEU A 43 7.11 -7.63 -3.03
N VAL A 44 6.09 -7.63 -3.87
CA VAL A 44 5.17 -6.51 -4.05
C VAL A 44 3.83 -6.90 -3.44
N PHE A 45 3.33 -6.12 -2.49
CA PHE A 45 2.08 -6.40 -1.78
C PHE A 45 1.04 -5.30 -2.04
N VAL A 46 -0.01 -5.62 -2.79
CA VAL A 46 -1.17 -4.75 -3.01
C VAL A 46 -2.15 -4.94 -1.86
N LEU A 47 -2.21 -3.96 -0.94
CA LEU A 47 -3.06 -4.04 0.24
C LEU A 47 -4.26 -3.08 0.13
N GLY A 48 -5.47 -3.63 0.00
CA GLY A 48 -6.72 -2.90 0.23
C GLY A 48 -7.29 -3.17 1.61
N HIS A 49 -8.36 -2.46 1.99
CA HIS A 49 -8.96 -2.62 3.31
C HIS A 49 -10.47 -2.43 3.32
N GLN A 50 -11.13 -3.03 4.30
CA GLN A 50 -12.55 -2.88 4.58
C GLN A 50 -12.95 -1.41 4.75
N ARG A 51 -14.17 -1.04 4.31
CA ARG A 51 -14.72 0.33 4.39
C ARG A 51 -13.79 1.39 3.77
N CYS A 52 -13.18 1.10 2.62
CA CYS A 52 -12.35 2.06 1.90
C CYS A 52 -13.20 3.22 1.33
N GLY A 53 -13.00 4.43 1.86
CA GLY A 53 -13.78 5.61 1.46
C GLY A 53 -13.61 6.03 -0.01
N ALA A 54 -12.42 5.81 -0.59
CA ALA A 54 -12.19 6.09 -2.02
C ALA A 54 -13.03 5.16 -2.92
N ILE A 55 -13.08 3.88 -2.58
CA ILE A 55 -13.86 2.89 -3.34
C ILE A 55 -15.36 3.09 -3.12
N ASP A 56 -15.80 3.39 -1.89
CA ASP A 56 -17.20 3.73 -1.61
C ASP A 56 -17.67 4.96 -2.43
N ALA A 57 -16.88 6.04 -2.44
CA ALA A 57 -17.19 7.23 -3.20
C ALA A 57 -17.25 6.96 -4.72
N ALA A 58 -16.28 6.20 -5.25
CA ALA A 58 -16.25 5.83 -6.67
C ALA A 58 -17.42 4.92 -7.04
N TYR A 59 -17.74 3.92 -6.21
CA TYR A 59 -18.87 3.02 -6.41
C TYR A 59 -20.18 3.79 -6.52
N LYS A 60 -20.46 4.69 -5.56
CA LYS A 60 -21.68 5.52 -5.56
C LYS A 60 -21.76 6.42 -6.79
N ALA A 61 -20.67 7.09 -7.15
CA ALA A 61 -20.62 7.95 -8.32
C ALA A 61 -20.89 7.17 -9.62
N LEU A 62 -20.21 6.04 -9.81
CA LEU A 62 -20.38 5.20 -11.00
C LEU A 62 -21.78 4.59 -11.09
N ARG A 63 -22.33 4.11 -9.96
CA ARG A 63 -23.71 3.60 -9.87
C ARG A 63 -24.75 4.65 -10.26
N ASP A 64 -24.55 5.89 -9.83
CA ASP A 64 -25.47 6.99 -10.12
C ASP A 64 -25.19 7.68 -11.46
N GLY A 65 -24.22 7.19 -12.26
CA GLY A 65 -23.83 7.81 -13.54
C GLY A 65 -23.20 9.20 -13.41
N LYS A 66 -22.58 9.49 -12.25
CA LYS A 66 -21.97 10.77 -11.91
C LYS A 66 -20.44 10.71 -11.96
N ASN A 67 -19.82 11.88 -12.08
CA ASN A 67 -18.38 12.04 -11.93
C ASN A 67 -18.05 12.60 -10.54
N LEU A 68 -16.99 12.10 -9.91
CA LEU A 68 -16.37 12.74 -8.77
C LEU A 68 -15.71 14.07 -9.19
N PRO A 69 -15.67 15.08 -8.31
CA PRO A 69 -15.15 16.40 -8.64
C PRO A 69 -13.62 16.42 -8.71
N GLY A 70 -13.07 17.34 -9.53
CA GLY A 70 -11.64 17.65 -9.58
C GLY A 70 -10.75 16.43 -9.83
N GLY A 71 -9.63 16.36 -9.10
CA GLY A 71 -8.66 15.26 -9.23
C GLY A 71 -9.19 13.88 -8.85
N LEU A 72 -10.29 13.80 -8.07
CA LEU A 72 -10.91 12.52 -7.71
C LEU A 72 -11.47 11.77 -8.93
N ARG A 73 -11.72 12.48 -10.02
CA ARG A 73 -12.13 11.85 -11.29
C ARG A 73 -11.08 10.86 -11.80
N ALA A 74 -9.79 11.14 -11.64
CA ALA A 74 -8.73 10.21 -12.04
C ALA A 74 -8.79 8.91 -11.21
N VAL A 75 -9.04 9.02 -9.90
CA VAL A 75 -9.25 7.86 -9.01
C VAL A 75 -10.49 7.08 -9.44
N GLN A 76 -11.61 7.75 -9.70
CA GLN A 76 -12.83 7.09 -10.19
C GLN A 76 -12.58 6.32 -11.49
N GLN A 77 -11.87 6.90 -12.46
CA GLN A 77 -11.57 6.25 -13.74
C GLN A 77 -10.68 5.01 -13.53
N ALA A 78 -9.66 5.11 -12.69
CA ALA A 78 -8.80 3.97 -12.35
C ALA A 78 -9.57 2.83 -11.65
N LEU A 79 -10.62 3.15 -10.89
CA LEU A 79 -11.46 2.18 -10.19
C LEU A 79 -12.60 1.62 -11.05
N LYS A 80 -12.87 2.22 -12.22
CA LYS A 80 -14.00 1.82 -13.09
C LYS A 80 -13.97 0.34 -13.49
N PRO A 81 -12.82 -0.28 -13.83
CA PRO A 81 -12.80 -1.71 -14.18
C PRO A 81 -13.33 -2.61 -13.06
N ALA A 82 -12.96 -2.34 -11.80
CA ALA A 82 -13.47 -3.10 -10.66
C ALA A 82 -14.98 -2.93 -10.46
N TYR A 83 -15.49 -1.71 -10.68
CA TYR A 83 -16.93 -1.45 -10.66
C TYR A 83 -17.65 -2.23 -11.76
N ASP A 84 -17.17 -2.16 -13.01
CA ASP A 84 -17.79 -2.84 -14.16
C ASP A 84 -17.84 -4.36 -13.95
N GLN A 85 -16.77 -4.94 -13.40
CA GLN A 85 -16.72 -6.35 -13.04
C GLN A 85 -17.80 -6.72 -12.01
N VAL A 86 -17.87 -5.99 -10.90
CA VAL A 86 -18.83 -6.25 -9.81
C VAL A 86 -20.28 -6.03 -10.26
N ALA A 87 -20.52 -5.03 -11.12
CA ALA A 87 -21.83 -4.76 -11.70
C ALA A 87 -22.28 -5.87 -12.66
N LYS A 88 -21.34 -6.42 -13.45
CA LYS A 88 -21.60 -7.53 -14.38
C LYS A 88 -21.81 -8.86 -13.67
N GLU A 89 -20.99 -9.19 -12.68
CA GLU A 89 -21.07 -10.45 -11.95
C GLU A 89 -22.33 -10.54 -11.08
N GLY A 90 -22.85 -9.41 -10.60
CA GLY A 90 -23.90 -9.39 -9.60
C GLY A 90 -23.45 -10.08 -8.30
N GLY A 91 -24.39 -10.54 -7.49
CA GLY A 91 -24.08 -11.34 -6.28
C GLY A 91 -24.65 -10.76 -4.99
N THR A 92 -24.55 -11.55 -3.92
CA THR A 92 -25.02 -11.21 -2.58
C THR A 92 -23.94 -10.47 -1.77
N GLY A 93 -24.34 -9.83 -0.68
CA GLY A 93 -23.43 -9.09 0.21
C GLY A 93 -23.22 -7.62 -0.22
N ASP A 94 -22.30 -6.94 0.46
CA ASP A 94 -22.00 -5.53 0.22
C ASP A 94 -21.25 -5.36 -1.12
N PRO A 95 -21.85 -4.65 -2.11
CA PRO A 95 -21.19 -4.44 -3.39
C PRO A 95 -19.93 -3.57 -3.30
N VAL A 96 -19.81 -2.71 -2.28
CA VAL A 96 -18.59 -1.91 -2.07
C VAL A 96 -17.44 -2.82 -1.62
N ASP A 97 -17.69 -3.75 -0.69
CA ASP A 97 -16.68 -4.73 -0.28
C ASP A 97 -16.23 -5.63 -1.44
N ARG A 98 -17.19 -6.08 -2.26
CA ARG A 98 -16.86 -6.83 -3.48
C ARG A 98 -15.99 -6.01 -4.44
N MET A 99 -16.27 -4.71 -4.59
CA MET A 99 -15.45 -3.81 -5.42
C MET A 99 -14.05 -3.60 -4.83
N ILE A 100 -13.90 -3.52 -3.50
CA ILE A 100 -12.60 -3.47 -2.84
C ILE A 100 -11.78 -4.72 -3.21
N ARG A 101 -12.37 -5.91 -3.03
CA ARG A 101 -11.73 -7.19 -3.33
C ARG A 101 -11.39 -7.34 -4.82
N ALA A 102 -12.28 -6.91 -5.71
CA ALA A 102 -12.04 -6.91 -7.15
C ALA A 102 -10.88 -5.98 -7.52
N GLN A 103 -10.87 -4.75 -7.00
CA GLN A 103 -9.79 -3.79 -7.27
C GLN A 103 -8.43 -4.32 -6.81
N ILE A 104 -8.33 -4.94 -5.63
CA ILE A 104 -7.08 -5.55 -5.15
C ILE A 104 -6.56 -6.58 -6.16
N LYS A 105 -7.44 -7.47 -6.64
CA LYS A 105 -7.07 -8.53 -7.60
C LYS A 105 -6.63 -7.93 -8.93
N LEU A 106 -7.42 -7.01 -9.49
CA LEU A 106 -7.11 -6.35 -10.76
C LEU A 106 -5.78 -5.60 -10.70
N THR A 107 -5.54 -4.82 -9.65
CA THR A 107 -4.26 -4.11 -9.49
C THR A 107 -3.09 -5.08 -9.36
N ALA A 108 -3.25 -6.19 -8.62
CA ALA A 108 -2.21 -7.20 -8.52
C ALA A 108 -1.95 -7.92 -9.86
N ASP A 109 -3.00 -8.21 -10.63
CA ASP A 109 -2.89 -8.83 -11.95
C ASP A 109 -2.23 -7.89 -12.97
N ASP A 110 -2.59 -6.61 -12.97
CA ASP A 110 -1.97 -5.58 -13.81
C ASP A 110 -0.47 -5.46 -13.51
N LEU A 111 -0.08 -5.48 -12.25
CA LEU A 111 1.34 -5.47 -11.85
C LEU A 111 2.07 -6.76 -12.22
N ARG A 112 1.42 -7.93 -12.21
CA ARG A 112 2.02 -9.17 -12.70
C ARG A 112 2.21 -9.18 -14.21
N ALA A 113 1.32 -8.50 -14.94
CA ALA A 113 1.35 -8.38 -16.39
C ALA A 113 2.21 -7.21 -16.89
N ASN A 114 2.64 -6.31 -15.99
CA ASN A 114 3.52 -5.19 -16.30
C ASN A 114 4.82 -5.66 -16.97
N ALA A 115 5.29 -4.92 -17.99
CA ALA A 115 6.39 -5.34 -18.84
C ALA A 115 7.73 -5.57 -18.10
N ASP A 116 7.99 -4.77 -17.06
CA ASP A 116 9.24 -4.83 -16.29
C ASP A 116 9.15 -5.87 -15.17
N LEU A 117 7.97 -6.03 -14.56
CA LEU A 117 7.74 -7.00 -13.49
C LEU A 117 7.46 -8.43 -13.99
N ALA A 118 6.76 -8.59 -15.11
CA ALA A 118 6.32 -9.90 -15.62
C ALA A 118 7.48 -10.89 -15.83
N PRO A 119 8.64 -10.50 -16.40
CA PRO A 119 9.79 -11.41 -16.50
C PRO A 119 10.32 -11.87 -15.14
N MET A 120 10.30 -11.00 -14.13
CA MET A 120 10.74 -11.32 -12.76
C MET A 120 9.74 -12.23 -12.05
N VAL A 121 8.44 -11.97 -12.22
CA VAL A 121 7.36 -12.84 -11.73
C VAL A 121 7.45 -14.23 -12.35
N LYS A 122 7.64 -14.33 -13.67
CA LYS A 122 7.79 -15.62 -14.37
C LYS A 122 9.01 -16.42 -13.89
N LYS A 123 10.09 -15.74 -13.53
CA LYS A 123 11.31 -16.35 -12.97
C LYS A 123 11.18 -16.70 -11.49
N GLY A 124 10.14 -16.21 -10.81
CA GLY A 124 9.95 -16.37 -9.36
C GLY A 124 10.86 -15.47 -8.52
N SER A 125 11.56 -14.50 -9.11
CA SER A 125 12.42 -13.58 -8.37
C SER A 125 11.64 -12.44 -7.71
N VAL A 126 10.40 -12.20 -8.15
CA VAL A 126 9.46 -11.26 -7.53
C VAL A 126 8.11 -11.94 -7.41
N VAL A 127 7.49 -11.85 -6.24
CA VAL A 127 6.11 -12.28 -6.01
C VAL A 127 5.24 -11.04 -5.87
N VAL A 128 4.11 -11.01 -6.59
CA VAL A 128 3.09 -9.97 -6.42
C VAL A 128 1.90 -10.60 -5.70
N VAL A 129 1.54 -10.07 -4.54
CA VAL A 129 0.44 -10.55 -3.68
C VAL A 129 -0.63 -9.48 -3.58
N GLY A 130 -1.90 -9.89 -3.64
CA GLY A 130 -3.04 -9.03 -3.32
C GLY A 130 -3.65 -9.44 -1.97
N GLY A 131 -3.77 -8.51 -1.03
CA GLY A 131 -4.34 -8.76 0.29
C GLY A 131 -5.41 -7.76 0.70
N TYR A 132 -6.34 -8.22 1.53
CA TYR A 132 -7.44 -7.46 2.08
C TYR A 132 -7.32 -7.38 3.60
N TYR A 133 -7.26 -6.17 4.16
CA TYR A 133 -7.29 -5.97 5.59
C TYR A 133 -8.73 -5.79 6.12
N SER A 134 -9.12 -6.65 7.05
CA SER A 134 -10.37 -6.50 7.80
C SER A 134 -10.15 -5.57 9.00
N LEU A 135 -10.85 -4.44 9.00
CA LEU A 135 -10.85 -3.50 10.12
C LEU A 135 -11.51 -4.10 11.37
N ASP A 136 -12.46 -5.03 11.19
CA ASP A 136 -13.20 -5.63 12.30
C ASP A 136 -12.38 -6.68 13.05
N THR A 137 -11.50 -7.40 12.35
CA THR A 137 -10.72 -8.51 12.93
C THR A 137 -9.24 -8.21 13.10
N GLY A 138 -8.74 -7.15 12.47
CA GLY A 138 -7.32 -6.82 12.45
C GLY A 138 -6.46 -7.76 11.59
N LYS A 139 -7.07 -8.59 10.73
CA LYS A 139 -6.37 -9.61 9.93
C LYS A 139 -6.25 -9.23 8.47
N VAL A 140 -5.16 -9.67 7.84
CA VAL A 140 -4.97 -9.63 6.39
C VAL A 140 -5.35 -10.97 5.78
N GLU A 141 -6.30 -10.95 4.85
CA GLU A 141 -6.68 -12.08 4.00
C GLU A 141 -5.92 -11.99 2.67
N VAL A 142 -5.18 -13.04 2.30
CA VAL A 142 -4.52 -13.10 0.98
C VAL A 142 -5.56 -13.50 -0.07
N LEU A 143 -5.81 -12.62 -1.05
CA LEU A 143 -6.82 -12.83 -2.09
C LEU A 143 -6.26 -13.46 -3.37
N THR A 144 -4.98 -13.19 -3.69
CA THR A 144 -4.34 -13.66 -4.93
C THR A 144 -2.82 -13.65 -4.82
N GLY A 145 -2.15 -14.55 -5.55
CA GLY A 145 -0.70 -14.58 -5.68
C GLY A 145 0.07 -15.09 -4.46
N ALA A 146 -0.59 -15.83 -3.56
CA ALA A 146 0.10 -16.49 -2.47
C ALA A 146 1.29 -17.30 -3.01
N PRO A 147 2.51 -17.13 -2.48
CA PRO A 147 3.62 -17.98 -2.87
C PRO A 147 3.29 -19.43 -2.51
N ALA A 148 3.53 -20.36 -3.43
CA ALA A 148 3.42 -21.78 -3.15
C ALA A 148 4.42 -22.13 -2.03
N GLY A 149 3.91 -22.37 -0.80
CA GLY A 149 4.72 -22.79 0.34
C GLY A 149 4.87 -21.80 1.49
N ALA A 150 4.12 -20.69 1.57
CA ALA A 150 4.10 -19.87 2.78
C ALA A 150 3.42 -20.62 3.94
N ALA A 151 4.21 -21.36 4.72
CA ALA A 151 3.81 -21.88 6.01
C ALA A 151 3.32 -20.72 6.89
N THR A 152 2.24 -20.96 7.63
CA THR A 152 1.75 -20.07 8.69
C THR A 152 2.90 -19.67 9.60
N PRO A 153 3.14 -18.37 9.84
CA PRO A 153 4.12 -17.97 10.85
C PRO A 153 3.67 -18.54 12.21
N SER A 154 4.54 -19.35 12.82
CA SER A 154 4.40 -19.81 14.19
C SER A 154 4.37 -18.59 15.11
N PRO A 155 3.53 -18.55 16.17
CA PRO A 155 3.50 -17.42 17.08
C PRO A 155 4.89 -17.18 17.65
N ALA A 156 5.37 -15.94 17.52
CA ALA A 156 6.68 -15.52 17.98
C ALA A 156 6.92 -15.98 19.42
N GLY A 157 8.00 -16.73 19.64
CA GLY A 157 8.45 -17.08 20.97
C GLY A 157 8.78 -15.83 21.76
N THR A 158 8.34 -15.80 23.01
CA THR A 158 8.63 -14.75 23.99
C THR A 158 10.14 -14.65 24.24
N GLY A 159 10.82 -13.82 23.46
CA GLY A 159 12.20 -13.40 23.72
C GLY A 159 12.21 -12.29 24.76
N SER A 160 12.49 -12.65 26.01
CA SER A 160 12.79 -11.70 27.09
C SER A 160 14.10 -10.95 26.77
N ALA A 161 14.00 -9.74 26.22
CA ALA A 161 15.12 -8.81 26.14
C ALA A 161 15.24 -8.05 27.47
N THR A 162 16.17 -8.44 28.33
CA THR A 162 16.65 -7.60 29.42
C THR A 162 17.45 -6.43 28.83
N PRO A 163 17.13 -5.15 29.16
CA PRO A 163 17.93 -4.03 28.70
C PRO A 163 19.24 -3.95 29.48
N GLY A 164 20.37 -3.92 28.76
CA GLY A 164 21.69 -3.59 29.31
C GLY A 164 21.79 -2.10 29.66
N PRO A 165 22.74 -1.69 30.53
CA PRO A 165 22.81 -0.33 31.04
C PRO A 165 23.23 0.66 29.93
N SER A 166 22.45 1.74 29.83
CA SER A 166 22.73 2.88 28.97
C SER A 166 23.87 3.71 29.56
N THR A 167 24.97 3.86 28.83
CA THR A 167 26.01 4.86 29.12
C THR A 167 26.13 5.81 27.94
N ASN A 168 25.34 6.88 27.95
CA ASN A 168 25.60 8.05 27.11
C ASN A 168 26.29 9.12 27.97
N PRO A 169 27.51 9.56 27.64
CA PRO A 169 28.09 10.74 28.26
C PRO A 169 27.41 12.02 27.74
N GLU A 170 27.10 12.94 28.64
CA GLU A 170 26.60 14.28 28.30
C GLU A 170 27.64 15.07 27.49
N PRO A 171 27.23 15.83 26.46
CA PRO A 171 28.14 16.75 25.79
C PRO A 171 28.28 18.04 26.61
N SER A 172 29.46 18.24 27.20
CA SER A 172 29.88 19.53 27.76
C SER A 172 30.28 20.47 26.63
N GLY A 173 29.40 21.43 26.28
CA GLY A 173 29.71 22.47 25.30
C GLY A 173 28.85 23.70 25.50
N THR A 174 29.48 24.80 25.88
CA THR A 174 28.86 26.13 26.02
C THR A 174 28.25 26.57 24.68
N PRO A 175 27.01 27.11 24.64
CA PRO A 175 26.42 27.57 23.39
C PRO A 175 27.12 28.83 22.88
N ALA A 176 27.39 28.87 21.57
CA ALA A 176 27.90 30.05 20.87
C ALA A 176 26.78 31.12 20.71
N PRO A 177 27.11 32.43 20.68
CA PRO A 177 26.10 33.48 20.57
C PRO A 177 25.47 33.51 19.18
N MET A 178 24.14 33.70 19.14
CA MET A 178 23.37 33.83 17.90
C MET A 178 23.71 35.14 17.17
N GLY A 179 24.15 35.04 15.92
CA GLY A 179 24.27 36.18 15.02
C GLY A 179 22.90 36.65 14.54
N THR A 180 22.63 37.95 14.65
CA THR A 180 21.44 38.61 14.12
C THR A 180 21.49 38.69 12.59
N MET A 181 20.46 38.16 11.91
CA MET A 181 20.29 38.33 10.46
C MET A 181 19.63 39.69 10.14
N PRO A 182 20.06 40.41 9.09
CA PRO A 182 19.40 41.63 8.66
C PRO A 182 18.11 41.34 7.88
N MET A 183 17.04 42.05 8.23
CA MET A 183 15.76 42.04 7.53
C MET A 183 15.91 42.77 6.18
N GLY A 184 15.75 42.03 5.07
CA GLY A 184 15.66 42.63 3.74
C GLY A 184 14.34 43.37 3.54
N THR A 185 14.40 44.59 3.01
CA THR A 185 13.24 45.40 2.60
C THR A 185 12.65 44.91 1.28
N PRO A 186 11.33 45.04 1.06
CA PRO A 186 10.68 44.56 -0.16
C PRO A 186 10.85 45.53 -1.34
N SER A 187 10.89 44.96 -2.55
CA SER A 187 10.62 45.62 -3.83
C SER A 187 9.43 44.94 -4.50
#